data_AF-A0AAY4BLL3-F1
#
_entry.id   AF-A0AAY4BLL3-F1
#
_cell.length_a   1.000
_cell.length_b   1.000
_cell.length_c   1.000
_cell.angle_alpha   90.00
_cell.angle_beta   90.00
_cell.angle_gamma   90.00
#
_symmetry.space_group_name_H-M   'P 1'
#
loop_
_entity.id
_entity.type
_entity.pdbx_description
1 polymer ?
#
loop_
_entity_poly.entity_id
_entity_poly.type
_entity_poly.pdbx_seq_one_letter_code
_entity_poly.pdbx_strand_id
1 'polypeptide(L)'
;MDCWTLQMGYPVVTISKNDSVDSAVTITQEHFVYDVDIKMPDPELFNRSSQWQIPLTLAVGNSTHISPESIIWVSNKTETHKVGRMDEDTWLLGNINQTGYFRVNYDLHNWRLLIDQLMSNHVIISVGNRAGLIDDVFNLARAGLLPQNVPLQIICYLPQEKDFLPWHAASRSLYQLDKLLDRTEDYSLFSDYVLKQVAPKYHKVGWPASSSDDSYIQAAYQAEELQREVIMLACSFGNKHCHRQAVSLISEWISSNKNRIPPNVRDIVYCTGVSLMDEDVWEFIWMKFHSSTAISEKKVLLEALTCSDNSFLLNRLLNLSLSSELVPDQDVIDVIIHVGRNPHGRHLAWRFFREKWEVLNSRDSVFIFHSMSVLCDEFVT
;
A
#
# COMPACT_ATOMS: atom_id res chain seq x y z
N MET A 1 -5.34 27.29 -13.16
CA MET A 1 -4.79 26.47 -12.06
C MET A 1 -5.51 26.72 -10.74
N ASP A 2 -6.26 27.82 -10.61
CA ASP A 2 -6.95 28.22 -9.38
C ASP A 2 -7.79 27.12 -8.74
N CYS A 3 -8.56 26.37 -9.52
CA CYS A 3 -9.34 25.22 -9.05
C CYS A 3 -8.49 24.03 -8.57
N TRP A 4 -7.17 24.01 -8.81
CA TRP A 4 -6.28 22.96 -8.31
C TRP A 4 -5.43 23.43 -7.12
N THR A 5 -5.26 24.75 -6.94
CA THR A 5 -4.33 25.31 -5.95
C THR A 5 -5.01 26.07 -4.82
N LEU A 6 -6.23 26.57 -5.02
CA LEU A 6 -6.96 27.40 -4.04
C LEU A 6 -8.06 26.63 -3.29
N GLN A 7 -8.32 25.38 -3.68
CA GLN A 7 -9.27 24.51 -2.99
C GLN A 7 -8.58 23.23 -2.53
N MET A 8 -9.01 22.72 -1.37
CA MET A 8 -8.47 21.49 -0.81
C MET A 8 -9.05 20.25 -1.51
N GLY A 9 -8.29 19.16 -1.49
CA GLY A 9 -8.71 17.86 -2.02
C GLY A 9 -8.61 17.75 -3.53
N TYR A 10 -9.29 16.75 -4.09
CA TYR A 10 -9.27 16.41 -5.51
C TYR A 10 -10.56 15.69 -5.92
N PRO A 11 -10.89 15.64 -7.22
CA PRO A 11 -12.13 15.01 -7.67
C PRO A 11 -11.99 13.51 -7.88
N VAL A 12 -13.13 12.82 -7.79
CA VAL A 12 -13.39 11.56 -8.46
C VAL A 12 -14.19 11.84 -9.73
N VAL A 13 -13.74 11.26 -10.84
CA VAL A 13 -14.39 11.35 -12.15
C VAL A 13 -15.06 10.02 -12.46
N THR A 14 -16.39 10.00 -12.54
CA THR A 14 -17.13 8.79 -12.92
C THR A 14 -17.45 8.83 -14.41
N ILE A 15 -17.07 7.78 -15.13
CA ILE A 15 -17.27 7.63 -16.57
C ILE A 15 -18.22 6.46 -16.81
N SER A 16 -19.29 6.70 -17.55
CA SER A 16 -20.28 5.68 -17.92
C SER A 16 -20.66 5.80 -19.39
N LYS A 17 -21.00 4.67 -20.03
CA LYS A 17 -21.60 4.71 -21.36
C LYS A 17 -22.98 5.38 -21.27
N ASN A 18 -23.33 6.20 -22.26
CA ASN A 18 -24.63 6.87 -22.30
C ASN A 18 -25.65 5.98 -23.01
N ASP A 19 -26.71 5.55 -22.31
CA ASP A 19 -27.75 4.69 -22.87
C ASP A 19 -28.66 5.40 -23.89
N SER A 20 -28.73 6.73 -23.84
CA SER A 20 -29.66 7.53 -24.66
C SER A 20 -29.04 8.06 -25.95
N VAL A 21 -27.72 8.28 -25.95
CA VAL A 21 -26.99 8.84 -27.08
C VAL A 21 -25.97 7.82 -27.55
N ASP A 22 -26.18 7.31 -28.76
CA ASP A 22 -25.26 6.37 -29.38
C ASP A 22 -23.83 6.93 -29.38
N SER A 23 -22.88 6.06 -29.00
CA SER A 23 -21.46 6.35 -29.06
C SER A 23 -21.02 7.55 -28.22
N ALA A 24 -21.73 7.81 -27.11
CA ALA A 24 -21.42 8.85 -26.15
C ALA A 24 -21.15 8.30 -24.74
N VAL A 25 -20.39 9.07 -23.97
CA VAL A 25 -20.10 8.81 -22.56
C VAL A 25 -20.65 9.96 -21.72
N THR A 26 -21.15 9.62 -20.54
CA THR A 26 -21.50 10.58 -19.49
C THR A 26 -20.36 10.61 -18.48
N ILE A 27 -19.83 11.81 -18.24
CA ILE A 27 -18.75 12.06 -17.29
C ILE A 27 -19.30 12.93 -16.17
N THR A 28 -19.10 12.50 -14.93
CA THR A 28 -19.42 13.29 -13.74
C THR A 28 -18.19 13.51 -12.89
N GLN A 29 -18.06 14.69 -12.29
CA GLN A 29 -17.02 15.00 -11.32
C GLN A 29 -17.62 15.36 -9.96
N GLU A 30 -17.04 14.82 -8.90
CA GLU A 30 -17.42 15.09 -7.51
C GLU A 30 -16.17 15.15 -6.63
N HIS A 31 -16.21 15.84 -5.50
CA HIS A 31 -15.09 15.85 -4.55
C HIS A 31 -14.94 14.45 -3.94
N PHE A 32 -13.76 13.84 -4.05
CA PHE A 32 -13.49 12.55 -3.43
C PHE A 32 -13.23 12.69 -1.93
N VAL A 33 -14.06 12.02 -1.12
CA VAL A 33 -13.95 11.95 0.35
C VAL A 33 -14.20 10.51 0.80
N TYR A 34 -13.52 10.04 1.86
CA TYR A 34 -13.71 8.67 2.37
C TYR A 34 -14.99 8.49 3.19
N ASP A 35 -15.52 9.56 3.76
CA ASP A 35 -16.68 9.52 4.63
C ASP A 35 -17.81 10.35 4.01
N VAL A 36 -18.80 9.65 3.47
CA VAL A 36 -19.97 10.24 2.81
C VAL A 36 -21.02 10.67 3.83
N ASP A 37 -20.96 10.13 5.06
CA ASP A 37 -21.95 10.32 6.13
C ASP A 37 -21.59 11.45 7.11
N ILE A 38 -20.34 11.93 7.10
CA ILE A 38 -20.00 13.21 7.75
C ILE A 38 -20.74 14.33 6.99
N LYS A 39 -21.92 14.67 7.50
CA LYS A 39 -22.51 15.99 7.32
C LYS A 39 -21.50 17.01 7.83
N MET A 40 -20.69 17.53 6.92
CA MET A 40 -19.64 18.46 7.26
C MET A 40 -20.23 19.69 7.97
N PRO A 41 -19.54 20.28 8.96
CA PRO A 41 -20.11 21.29 9.85
C PRO A 41 -20.57 22.58 9.16
N ASP A 42 -20.19 22.80 7.89
CA ASP A 42 -20.53 24.02 7.18
C ASP A 42 -20.80 23.78 5.67
N PRO A 43 -22.07 23.66 5.26
CA PRO A 43 -22.47 23.56 3.86
C PRO A 43 -22.03 24.76 3.02
N GLU A 44 -21.79 25.94 3.62
CA GLU A 44 -21.43 27.17 2.87
C GLU A 44 -19.96 27.22 2.43
N LEU A 45 -19.05 26.58 3.18
CA LEU A 45 -17.63 26.47 2.82
C LEU A 45 -17.40 25.56 1.61
N PHE A 46 -18.22 24.51 1.46
CA PHE A 46 -18.16 23.57 0.32
C PHE A 46 -19.02 24.00 -0.89
N ASN A 47 -20.01 24.88 -0.69
CA ASN A 47 -20.86 25.39 -1.77
C ASN A 47 -20.15 26.40 -2.69
N ARG A 48 -18.92 26.81 -2.37
CA ARG A 48 -18.05 27.52 -3.33
C ARG A 48 -17.43 26.50 -4.28
N SER A 49 -18.24 26.07 -5.25
CA SER A 49 -17.89 25.33 -6.48
C SER A 49 -16.65 24.42 -6.38
N SER A 50 -16.80 23.23 -5.79
CA SER A 50 -15.86 22.10 -5.95
C SER A 50 -15.89 21.56 -7.38
N GLN A 51 -15.60 22.43 -8.35
CA GLN A 51 -15.49 22.08 -9.76
C GLN A 51 -14.06 22.31 -10.19
N TRP A 52 -13.49 21.28 -10.80
CA TRP A 52 -12.17 21.32 -11.37
C TRP A 52 -12.29 21.46 -12.88
N GLN A 53 -11.31 22.15 -13.47
CA GLN A 53 -11.07 22.08 -14.90
C GLN A 53 -10.16 20.87 -15.13
N ILE A 54 -10.74 19.76 -15.56
CA ILE A 54 -10.06 18.45 -15.61
C ILE A 54 -9.70 18.13 -17.07
N PRO A 55 -8.42 18.01 -17.43
CA PRO A 55 -7.99 17.43 -18.69
C PRO A 55 -8.08 15.90 -18.59
N LEU A 56 -9.26 15.33 -18.87
CA LEU A 56 -9.47 13.90 -18.84
C LEU A 56 -8.92 13.26 -20.12
N THR A 57 -7.86 12.47 -20.00
CA THR A 57 -7.45 11.54 -21.05
C THR A 57 -8.35 10.31 -21.02
N LEU A 58 -8.89 9.92 -22.17
CA LEU A 58 -9.81 8.79 -22.32
C LEU A 58 -9.36 7.91 -23.48
N ALA A 59 -9.26 6.61 -23.23
CA ALA A 59 -9.07 5.58 -24.25
C ALA A 59 -10.22 4.56 -24.20
N VAL A 60 -10.45 3.95 -25.35
CA VAL A 60 -11.47 2.93 -25.57
C VAL A 60 -10.75 1.66 -25.98
N GLY A 61 -11.06 0.53 -25.35
CA GLY A 61 -10.35 -0.72 -25.61
C GLY A 61 -11.24 -1.95 -25.64
N ASN A 62 -10.67 -3.02 -26.17
CA ASN A 62 -11.26 -4.35 -26.20
C ASN A 62 -10.16 -5.40 -25.94
N SER A 63 -10.51 -6.68 -26.10
CA SER A 63 -9.61 -7.83 -25.85
C SER A 63 -8.28 -7.82 -26.60
N THR A 64 -8.15 -7.06 -27.69
CA THR A 64 -6.98 -7.08 -28.58
C THR A 64 -6.33 -5.72 -28.80
N HIS A 65 -7.06 -4.63 -28.59
CA HIS A 65 -6.63 -3.29 -28.99
C HIS A 65 -7.10 -2.22 -28.01
N ILE A 66 -6.27 -1.19 -27.82
CA ILE A 66 -6.61 0.05 -27.13
C ILE A 66 -6.44 1.22 -28.10
N SER A 67 -7.43 2.11 -28.16
CA SER A 67 -7.38 3.31 -29.00
C SER A 67 -6.28 4.27 -28.53
N PRO A 68 -5.80 5.17 -29.41
CA PRO A 68 -5.07 6.35 -28.97
C PRO A 68 -5.88 7.13 -27.92
N GLU A 69 -5.17 7.83 -27.02
CA GLU A 69 -5.81 8.67 -26.03
C GLU A 69 -6.48 9.89 -26.69
N SER A 70 -7.65 10.26 -26.20
CA SER A 70 -8.35 11.49 -26.52
C SER A 70 -8.42 12.37 -25.27
N ILE A 71 -8.35 13.69 -25.43
CA ILE A 71 -8.43 14.63 -24.31
C ILE A 71 -9.81 15.29 -24.32
N ILE A 72 -10.51 15.17 -23.19
CA ILE A 72 -11.80 15.82 -22.92
C ILE A 72 -11.58 16.80 -21.77
N TRP A 73 -11.88 18.08 -21.99
CA TRP A 73 -11.89 19.08 -20.93
C TRP A 73 -13.24 19.04 -20.21
N VAL A 74 -13.26 18.55 -18.98
CA VAL A 74 -14.45 18.49 -18.14
C VAL A 74 -14.50 19.74 -17.27
N SER A 75 -15.53 20.57 -17.46
CA SER A 75 -15.68 21.85 -16.76
C SER A 75 -16.89 21.88 -15.83
N ASN A 76 -17.97 21.20 -16.21
CA ASN A 76 -19.21 21.14 -15.45
C ASN A 76 -19.26 19.88 -14.57
N LYS A 77 -20.23 19.84 -13.65
CA LYS A 77 -20.46 18.69 -12.76
C LYS A 77 -20.78 17.42 -13.56
N THR A 78 -21.57 17.53 -14.62
CA THR A 78 -21.97 16.42 -15.48
C THR A 78 -21.94 16.88 -16.93
N GLU A 79 -21.29 16.12 -17.79
CA GLU A 79 -21.18 16.40 -19.23
C GLU A 79 -21.33 15.13 -20.05
N THR A 80 -21.78 15.28 -21.31
CA THR A 80 -21.89 14.18 -22.26
C THR A 80 -21.03 14.47 -23.48
N HIS A 81 -20.18 13.52 -23.84
CA HIS A 81 -19.20 13.66 -24.93
C HIS A 81 -19.28 12.47 -25.88
N LYS A 82 -19.12 12.70 -27.19
CA LYS A 82 -19.05 11.62 -28.18
C LYS A 82 -17.62 11.10 -28.29
N VAL A 83 -17.44 9.79 -28.16
CA VAL A 83 -16.10 9.16 -28.09
C VAL A 83 -15.83 8.24 -29.28
N GLY A 84 -16.85 8.00 -30.12
CA GLY A 84 -16.78 7.11 -31.28
C GLY A 84 -17.49 5.79 -31.02
N ARG A 85 -17.49 4.91 -32.02
CA ARG A 85 -18.23 3.65 -31.97
C ARG A 85 -17.74 2.78 -30.81
N MET A 86 -18.66 2.41 -29.93
CA MET A 86 -18.42 1.50 -28.81
C MET A 86 -19.35 0.31 -28.96
N ASP A 87 -18.80 -0.90 -28.94
CA ASP A 87 -19.59 -2.12 -28.88
C ASP A 87 -19.82 -2.52 -27.41
N GLU A 88 -20.63 -3.55 -27.14
CA GLU A 88 -20.92 -4.00 -25.77
C GLU A 88 -19.64 -4.39 -25.01
N ASP A 89 -18.76 -5.16 -25.64
CA ASP A 89 -17.50 -5.66 -25.04
C ASP A 89 -16.38 -4.61 -24.94
N THR A 90 -16.69 -3.36 -25.28
CA THR A 90 -15.73 -2.27 -25.27
C THR A 90 -15.65 -1.66 -23.88
N TRP A 91 -14.46 -1.63 -23.28
CA TRP A 91 -14.22 -0.94 -22.01
C TRP A 91 -13.69 0.48 -22.22
N LEU A 92 -14.02 1.35 -21.27
CA LEU A 92 -13.55 2.72 -21.14
C LEU A 92 -12.43 2.77 -20.10
N LEU A 93 -11.37 3.53 -20.40
CA LEU A 93 -10.26 3.77 -19.49
C LEU A 93 -9.93 5.27 -19.47
N GLY A 94 -10.21 5.91 -18.34
CA GLY A 94 -9.85 7.29 -18.07
C GLY A 94 -8.48 7.43 -17.40
N ASN A 95 -7.93 8.64 -17.46
CA ASN A 95 -6.65 9.02 -16.86
C ASN A 95 -5.49 8.13 -17.33
N ILE A 96 -5.20 8.16 -18.63
CA ILE A 96 -4.12 7.39 -19.24
C ILE A 96 -2.78 7.72 -18.56
N ASN A 97 -2.10 6.66 -18.13
CA ASN A 97 -0.89 6.67 -17.31
C ASN A 97 -0.99 7.43 -15.96
N GLN A 98 -2.20 7.68 -15.45
CA GLN A 98 -2.43 8.36 -14.17
C GLN A 98 -1.74 9.73 -14.11
N THR A 99 -1.79 10.48 -15.21
CA THR A 99 -1.14 11.80 -15.34
C THR A 99 -1.94 12.93 -14.70
N GLY A 100 -3.26 12.75 -14.58
CA GLY A 100 -4.16 13.67 -13.90
C GLY A 100 -4.24 13.39 -12.40
N TYR A 101 -4.34 14.46 -11.59
CA TYR A 101 -4.49 14.38 -10.14
C TYR A 101 -5.95 14.19 -9.72
N PHE A 102 -6.55 13.07 -10.12
CA PHE A 102 -7.93 12.70 -9.80
C PHE A 102 -8.10 11.19 -9.91
N ARG A 103 -9.11 10.66 -9.22
CA ARG A 103 -9.47 9.23 -9.29
C ARG A 103 -10.49 8.99 -10.39
N VAL A 104 -10.49 7.80 -10.98
CA VAL A 104 -11.49 7.44 -11.99
C VAL A 104 -12.37 6.30 -11.49
N ASN A 105 -13.68 6.53 -11.51
CA ASN A 105 -14.69 5.50 -11.26
C ASN A 105 -15.44 5.18 -12.55
N TYR A 106 -16.05 4.00 -12.57
CA TYR A 106 -16.89 3.54 -13.66
C TYR A 106 -18.14 2.84 -13.12
N ASP A 107 -19.13 2.65 -13.98
CA ASP A 107 -20.22 1.74 -13.67
C ASP A 107 -19.72 0.28 -13.51
N LEU A 108 -20.54 -0.56 -12.86
CA LEU A 108 -20.18 -1.96 -12.58
C LEU A 108 -19.94 -2.79 -13.84
N HIS A 109 -20.57 -2.45 -14.96
CA HIS A 109 -20.38 -3.18 -16.20
C HIS A 109 -18.98 -2.90 -16.78
N ASN A 110 -18.57 -1.63 -16.83
CA ASN A 110 -17.23 -1.27 -17.27
C ASN A 110 -16.13 -1.81 -16.34
N TRP A 111 -16.35 -1.80 -15.02
CA TRP A 111 -15.43 -2.44 -14.08
C TRP A 111 -15.26 -3.94 -14.35
N ARG A 112 -16.33 -4.66 -14.68
CA ARG A 112 -16.24 -6.08 -15.06
C ARG A 112 -15.43 -6.27 -16.33
N LEU A 113 -15.68 -5.47 -17.37
CA LEU A 113 -14.91 -5.53 -18.62
C LEU A 113 -13.41 -5.26 -18.40
N LEU A 114 -13.06 -4.30 -17.54
CA LEU A 114 -11.68 -4.03 -17.16
C LEU A 114 -11.05 -5.20 -16.38
N ILE A 115 -11.79 -5.82 -15.45
CA ILE A 115 -11.33 -7.01 -14.72
C ILE A 115 -11.10 -8.18 -15.70
N ASP A 116 -12.04 -8.42 -16.62
CA ASP A 116 -11.92 -9.47 -17.63
C ASP A 116 -10.73 -9.23 -18.57
N GLN A 117 -10.47 -7.96 -18.92
CA GLN A 117 -9.29 -7.57 -19.69
C GLN A 117 -7.99 -7.86 -18.92
N LEU A 118 -7.92 -7.52 -17.63
CA LEU A 118 -6.75 -7.80 -16.78
C LEU A 118 -6.52 -9.31 -16.63
N MET A 119 -7.59 -10.09 -16.47
CA MET A 119 -7.52 -11.55 -16.34
C MET A 119 -7.10 -12.24 -17.65
N SER A 120 -7.53 -11.72 -18.79
CA SER A 120 -7.30 -12.34 -20.10
C SER A 120 -5.99 -11.89 -20.74
N ASN A 121 -5.72 -10.58 -20.73
CA ASN A 121 -4.53 -9.99 -21.32
C ASN A 121 -4.24 -8.60 -20.72
N HIS A 122 -3.65 -8.59 -19.51
CA HIS A 122 -3.34 -7.34 -18.81
C HIS A 122 -2.37 -6.42 -19.56
N VAL A 123 -1.50 -6.93 -20.44
CA VAL A 123 -0.46 -6.11 -21.10
C VAL A 123 -1.01 -5.11 -22.13
N ILE A 124 -2.29 -5.21 -22.51
CA ILE A 124 -2.96 -4.21 -23.34
C ILE A 124 -3.14 -2.89 -22.56
N ILE A 125 -3.38 -2.97 -21.26
CA ILE A 125 -3.48 -1.80 -20.39
C ILE A 125 -2.07 -1.45 -19.89
N SER A 126 -1.67 -0.18 -20.00
CA SER A 126 -0.33 0.25 -19.59
C SER A 126 -0.06 -0.02 -18.11
N VAL A 127 1.21 -0.18 -17.74
CA VAL A 127 1.63 -0.46 -16.35
C VAL A 127 1.08 0.60 -15.37
N GLY A 128 1.15 1.88 -15.76
CA GLY A 128 0.64 2.99 -14.95
C GLY A 128 -0.88 2.92 -14.75
N ASN A 129 -1.63 2.58 -15.80
CA ASN A 129 -3.08 2.41 -15.66
C ASN A 129 -3.45 1.17 -14.84
N ARG A 130 -2.72 0.05 -14.94
CA ARG A 130 -2.99 -1.12 -14.09
C ARG A 130 -2.78 -0.81 -12.61
N ALA A 131 -1.68 -0.13 -12.27
CA ALA A 131 -1.43 0.33 -10.91
C ALA A 131 -2.51 1.30 -10.42
N GLY A 132 -2.88 2.26 -11.27
CA GLY A 132 -3.95 3.22 -10.97
C GLY A 132 -5.33 2.58 -10.79
N LEU A 133 -5.69 1.58 -11.61
CA LEU A 133 -6.96 0.85 -11.47
C LEU A 133 -7.02 0.11 -10.12
N ILE A 134 -5.92 -0.50 -9.69
CA ILE A 134 -5.82 -1.15 -8.38
C ILE A 134 -5.96 -0.09 -7.27
N ASP A 135 -5.19 1.00 -7.32
CA ASP A 135 -5.26 2.04 -6.29
C ASP A 135 -6.67 2.66 -6.22
N ASP A 136 -7.26 3.01 -7.36
CA ASP A 136 -8.61 3.57 -7.44
C ASP A 136 -9.66 2.61 -6.90
N VAL A 137 -9.68 1.34 -7.32
CA VAL A 137 -10.75 0.42 -6.93
C VAL A 137 -10.82 0.20 -5.41
N PHE A 138 -9.67 0.13 -4.73
CA PHE A 138 -9.63 0.00 -3.27
C PHE A 138 -10.06 1.28 -2.56
N ASN A 139 -9.62 2.45 -3.03
CA ASN A 139 -9.99 3.72 -2.41
C ASN A 139 -11.45 4.10 -2.67
N LEU A 140 -11.98 3.79 -3.86
CA LEU A 140 -13.41 3.94 -4.20
C LEU A 140 -14.29 3.04 -3.34
N ALA A 141 -13.88 1.77 -3.14
CA ALA A 141 -14.60 0.87 -2.25
C ALA A 141 -14.55 1.36 -0.79
N ARG A 142 -13.39 1.83 -0.32
CA ARG A 142 -13.24 2.45 1.01
C ARG A 142 -14.14 3.68 1.18
N ALA A 143 -14.32 4.49 0.14
CA ALA A 143 -15.21 5.63 0.13
C ALA A 143 -16.71 5.28 -0.04
N GLY A 144 -17.07 4.00 -0.12
CA GLY A 144 -18.46 3.56 -0.32
C GLY A 144 -19.00 3.78 -1.74
N LEU A 145 -18.15 4.19 -2.70
CA LEU A 145 -18.54 4.43 -4.10
C LEU A 145 -18.58 3.15 -4.93
N LEU A 146 -18.04 2.05 -4.41
CA LEU A 146 -17.98 0.77 -5.09
C LEU A 146 -18.18 -0.39 -4.10
N PRO A 147 -18.86 -1.47 -4.50
CA PRO A 147 -18.97 -2.67 -3.66
C PRO A 147 -17.61 -3.30 -3.35
N GLN A 148 -17.43 -3.79 -2.11
CA GLN A 148 -16.17 -4.35 -1.60
C GLN A 148 -15.70 -5.62 -2.36
N ASN A 149 -16.58 -6.30 -3.08
CA ASN A 149 -16.19 -7.48 -3.87
C ASN A 149 -15.42 -7.11 -5.15
N VAL A 150 -15.59 -5.90 -5.69
CA VAL A 150 -14.91 -5.47 -6.93
C VAL A 150 -13.39 -5.34 -6.77
N PRO A 151 -12.84 -4.66 -5.73
CA PRO A 151 -11.39 -4.64 -5.51
C PRO A 151 -10.83 -6.04 -5.23
N LEU A 152 -11.57 -6.92 -4.54
CA LEU A 152 -11.13 -8.29 -4.36
C LEU A 152 -11.07 -9.04 -5.70
N GLN A 153 -12.05 -8.84 -6.59
CA GLN A 153 -12.02 -9.44 -7.92
C GLN A 153 -10.86 -8.94 -8.78
N ILE A 154 -10.47 -7.65 -8.68
CA ILE A 154 -9.35 -7.14 -9.47
C ILE A 154 -8.06 -7.90 -9.12
N ILE A 155 -7.74 -8.08 -7.84
CA ILE A 155 -6.44 -8.65 -7.47
C ILE A 155 -6.27 -10.12 -7.88
N CYS A 156 -7.34 -10.81 -8.30
CA CYS A 156 -7.27 -12.14 -8.88
C CYS A 156 -6.34 -12.24 -10.11
N TYR A 157 -6.06 -11.13 -10.81
CA TYR A 157 -5.17 -11.15 -11.97
C TYR A 157 -3.68 -11.11 -11.59
N LEU A 158 -3.34 -10.69 -10.36
CA LEU A 158 -1.95 -10.52 -9.90
C LEU A 158 -1.01 -11.72 -10.15
N PRO A 159 -1.42 -13.00 -10.08
CA PRO A 159 -0.55 -14.13 -10.43
C PRO A 159 0.07 -14.05 -11.84
N GLN A 160 -0.56 -13.31 -12.75
CA GLN A 160 -0.10 -13.07 -14.12
C GLN A 160 0.78 -11.81 -14.25
N GLU A 161 0.68 -10.88 -13.30
CA GLU A 161 1.35 -9.59 -13.32
C GLU A 161 2.89 -9.71 -13.23
N LYS A 162 3.56 -8.91 -14.05
CA LYS A 162 5.03 -8.94 -14.22
C LYS A 162 5.71 -7.66 -13.82
N ASP A 163 4.98 -6.56 -13.70
CA ASP A 163 5.56 -5.25 -13.43
C ASP A 163 5.43 -4.89 -11.94
N PHE A 164 6.38 -4.11 -11.43
CA PHE A 164 6.43 -3.71 -10.02
C PHE A 164 5.24 -2.84 -9.60
N LEU A 165 4.87 -1.82 -10.39
CA LEU A 165 3.91 -0.80 -9.95
C LEU A 165 2.53 -1.36 -9.57
N PRO A 166 1.91 -2.30 -10.33
CA PRO A 166 0.62 -2.84 -9.94
C PRO A 166 0.70 -3.74 -8.70
N TRP A 167 1.81 -4.47 -8.50
CA TRP A 167 2.07 -5.19 -7.26
C TRP A 167 2.19 -4.22 -6.08
N HIS A 168 2.95 -3.14 -6.24
CA HIS A 168 3.11 -2.12 -5.19
C HIS A 168 1.77 -1.45 -4.82
N ALA A 169 0.94 -1.10 -5.82
CA ALA A 169 -0.39 -0.57 -5.58
C ALA A 169 -1.26 -1.56 -4.79
N ALA A 170 -1.25 -2.84 -5.17
CA ALA A 170 -1.98 -3.89 -4.46
C ALA A 170 -1.48 -4.05 -3.02
N SER A 171 -0.17 -4.13 -2.80
CA SER A 171 0.41 -4.30 -1.48
C SER A 171 -0.04 -3.22 -0.50
N ARG A 172 -0.01 -1.95 -0.92
CA ARG A 172 -0.42 -0.82 -0.07
C ARG A 172 -1.86 -0.96 0.42
N SER A 173 -2.77 -1.38 -0.47
CA SER A 173 -4.17 -1.63 -0.10
C SER A 173 -4.34 -2.88 0.75
N LEU A 174 -3.59 -3.94 0.46
CA LEU A 174 -3.66 -5.20 1.20
C LEU A 174 -3.15 -5.06 2.63
N TYR A 175 -2.07 -4.32 2.87
CA TYR A 175 -1.59 -4.05 4.24
C TYR A 175 -2.57 -3.22 5.06
N GLN A 176 -3.32 -2.31 4.43
CA GLN A 176 -4.39 -1.59 5.13
C GLN A 176 -5.51 -2.55 5.55
N LEU A 177 -5.93 -3.45 4.65
CA LEU A 177 -6.95 -4.45 4.97
C LEU A 177 -6.47 -5.47 6.01
N ASP A 178 -5.20 -5.90 5.92
CA ASP A 178 -4.56 -6.78 6.89
C ASP A 178 -4.67 -6.21 8.30
N LYS A 179 -4.29 -4.94 8.48
CA LYS A 179 -4.41 -4.22 9.76
C LYS A 179 -5.86 -4.08 10.24
N LEU A 180 -6.81 -3.85 9.35
CA LEU A 180 -8.23 -3.73 9.72
C LEU A 180 -8.82 -5.08 10.15
N LEU A 181 -8.34 -6.17 9.54
CA LEU A 181 -8.89 -7.51 9.72
C LEU A 181 -8.13 -8.36 10.74
N ASP A 182 -6.93 -7.97 11.18
CA ASP A 182 -6.03 -8.76 12.05
C ASP A 182 -6.64 -9.24 13.38
N ARG A 183 -7.72 -8.60 13.83
CA ARG A 183 -8.48 -8.92 15.07
C ARG A 183 -9.87 -9.48 14.82
N THR A 184 -10.22 -9.74 13.57
CA THR A 184 -11.51 -10.29 13.16
C THR A 184 -11.45 -11.81 13.06
N GLU A 185 -12.58 -12.49 13.24
CA GLU A 185 -12.66 -13.95 13.12
C GLU A 185 -12.33 -14.44 11.70
N ASP A 186 -12.59 -13.58 10.69
CA ASP A 186 -12.40 -13.88 9.27
C ASP A 186 -10.97 -13.60 8.76
N TYR A 187 -10.04 -13.19 9.63
CA TYR A 187 -8.67 -12.86 9.23
C TYR A 187 -7.98 -14.00 8.46
N SER A 188 -8.15 -15.23 8.95
CA SER A 188 -7.57 -16.42 8.31
C SER A 188 -8.06 -16.60 6.87
N LEU A 189 -9.34 -16.35 6.60
CA LEU A 189 -9.92 -16.42 5.25
C LEU A 189 -9.34 -15.34 4.33
N PHE A 190 -9.17 -14.12 4.85
CA PHE A 190 -8.55 -13.03 4.11
C PHE A 190 -7.07 -13.33 3.80
N SER A 191 -6.31 -13.82 4.78
CA SER A 191 -4.90 -14.14 4.62
C SER A 191 -4.69 -15.29 3.61
N ASP A 192 -5.49 -16.36 3.72
CA ASP A 192 -5.48 -17.46 2.74
C ASP A 192 -5.88 -17.01 1.34
N TYR A 193 -6.86 -16.09 1.27
CA TYR A 193 -7.24 -15.46 0.01
C TYR A 193 -6.03 -14.78 -0.61
N VAL A 194 -5.41 -13.80 0.07
CA VAL A 194 -4.25 -13.05 -0.43
C VAL A 194 -3.09 -13.97 -0.82
N LEU A 195 -2.75 -14.95 0.02
CA LEU A 195 -1.70 -15.93 -0.28
C LEU A 195 -1.94 -16.68 -1.59
N LYS A 196 -3.20 -16.96 -1.94
CA LYS A 196 -3.55 -17.63 -3.20
C LYS A 196 -3.11 -16.83 -4.43
N GLN A 197 -3.15 -15.50 -4.37
CA GLN A 197 -2.69 -14.65 -5.49
C GLN A 197 -1.17 -14.42 -5.46
N VAL A 198 -0.57 -14.31 -4.26
CA VAL A 198 0.85 -13.99 -4.10
C VAL A 198 1.77 -15.21 -4.35
N ALA A 199 1.39 -16.38 -3.84
CA ALA A 199 2.24 -17.57 -3.83
C ALA A 199 2.75 -18.01 -5.22
N PRO A 200 1.95 -18.02 -6.31
CA PRO A 200 2.43 -18.38 -7.63
C PRO A 200 3.55 -17.48 -8.14
N LYS A 201 3.48 -16.17 -7.85
CA LYS A 201 4.52 -15.22 -8.24
C LYS A 201 5.75 -15.37 -7.35
N TYR A 202 5.55 -15.50 -6.04
CA TYR A 202 6.62 -15.72 -5.06
C TYR A 202 7.52 -16.90 -5.44
N HIS A 203 6.93 -18.05 -5.77
CA HIS A 203 7.72 -19.24 -6.16
C HIS A 203 8.47 -19.08 -7.48
N LYS A 204 8.06 -18.15 -8.35
CA LYS A 204 8.74 -17.87 -9.63
C LYS A 204 9.90 -16.88 -9.47
N VAL A 205 9.77 -15.87 -8.59
CA VAL A 205 10.80 -14.83 -8.42
C VAL A 205 11.99 -15.29 -7.58
N GLY A 206 11.77 -16.19 -6.63
CA GLY A 206 12.84 -16.68 -5.74
C GLY A 206 13.44 -15.59 -4.83
N TRP A 207 14.47 -15.95 -4.06
CA TRP A 207 15.21 -15.02 -3.20
C TRP A 207 16.47 -14.50 -3.91
N PRO A 208 16.90 -13.26 -3.63
CA PRO A 208 18.14 -12.72 -4.19
C PRO A 208 19.35 -13.55 -3.74
N ALA A 209 20.26 -13.81 -4.69
CA ALA A 209 21.53 -14.45 -4.37
C ALA A 209 22.50 -13.42 -3.75
N SER A 210 23.42 -13.90 -2.91
CA SER A 210 24.56 -13.11 -2.43
C SER A 210 25.62 -13.02 -3.53
N SER A 211 25.32 -12.35 -4.66
CA SER A 211 26.30 -12.13 -5.74
C SER A 211 26.63 -10.64 -5.86
N SER A 212 27.94 -10.36 -5.95
CA SER A 212 28.57 -9.04 -5.90
C SER A 212 28.79 -8.38 -7.27
N ASP A 213 28.01 -8.73 -8.29
CA ASP A 213 28.18 -8.15 -9.63
C ASP A 213 27.24 -6.96 -9.81
N ASP A 214 27.77 -5.78 -9.45
CA ASP A 214 27.18 -4.46 -9.63
C ASP A 214 27.13 -4.07 -11.13
N SER A 215 26.19 -4.63 -11.88
CA SER A 215 25.78 -4.05 -13.17
C SER A 215 24.35 -3.51 -13.06
N TYR A 216 24.23 -2.25 -12.63
CA TYR A 216 22.96 -1.54 -12.55
C TYR A 216 22.40 -1.31 -13.96
N ILE A 217 21.41 -2.12 -14.36
CA ILE A 217 20.57 -1.90 -15.53
C ILE A 217 19.19 -1.51 -14.99
N GLN A 218 18.53 -0.48 -15.53
CA GLN A 218 17.20 -0.04 -15.06
C GLN A 218 16.14 -1.16 -15.02
N ALA A 219 16.26 -2.14 -15.92
CA ALA A 219 15.44 -3.36 -15.92
C ALA A 219 15.72 -4.30 -14.73
N ALA A 220 16.93 -4.25 -14.15
CA ALA A 220 17.28 -4.94 -12.92
C ALA A 220 16.59 -4.31 -11.70
N TYR A 221 16.57 -2.97 -11.59
CA TYR A 221 15.94 -2.28 -10.45
C TYR A 221 14.45 -2.62 -10.31
N GLN A 222 13.65 -2.52 -11.38
CA GLN A 222 12.22 -2.86 -11.31
C GLN A 222 11.98 -4.34 -11.00
N ALA A 223 12.86 -5.23 -11.46
CA ALA A 223 12.78 -6.65 -11.14
C ALA A 223 13.14 -6.93 -9.67
N GLU A 224 14.15 -6.24 -9.13
CA GLU A 224 14.55 -6.31 -7.72
C GLU A 224 13.46 -5.79 -6.79
N GLU A 225 12.86 -4.63 -7.11
CA GLU A 225 11.75 -4.07 -6.33
C GLU A 225 10.52 -4.99 -6.36
N LEU A 226 10.18 -5.55 -7.53
CA LEU A 226 9.12 -6.54 -7.63
C LEU A 226 9.43 -7.80 -6.80
N GLN A 227 10.66 -8.31 -6.86
CA GLN A 227 11.07 -9.48 -6.09
C GLN A 227 10.90 -9.21 -4.60
N ARG A 228 11.40 -8.06 -4.11
CA ARG A 228 11.26 -7.64 -2.72
C ARG A 228 9.79 -7.53 -2.31
N GLU A 229 8.98 -6.83 -3.10
CA GLU A 229 7.55 -6.60 -2.83
C GLU A 229 6.78 -7.93 -2.68
N VAL A 230 7.03 -8.89 -3.58
CA VAL A 230 6.38 -10.20 -3.55
C VAL A 230 6.87 -11.05 -2.38
N ILE A 231 8.16 -11.00 -2.03
CA ILE A 231 8.70 -11.70 -0.85
C ILE A 231 8.07 -11.13 0.42
N MET A 232 7.98 -9.80 0.53
CA MET A 232 7.40 -9.13 1.69
C MET A 232 5.95 -9.56 1.88
N LEU A 233 5.11 -9.45 0.84
CA LEU A 233 3.73 -9.92 0.90
C LEU A 233 3.63 -11.40 1.29
N ALA A 234 4.45 -12.27 0.68
CA ALA A 234 4.41 -13.69 0.98
C ALA A 234 4.75 -13.97 2.45
N CYS A 235 5.78 -13.32 3.00
CA CYS A 235 6.18 -13.50 4.40
C CYS A 235 5.14 -12.91 5.37
N SER A 236 4.64 -11.70 5.11
CA SER A 236 3.64 -11.03 5.96
C SER A 236 2.34 -11.81 6.07
N PHE A 237 1.88 -12.41 4.97
CA PHE A 237 0.65 -13.22 4.95
C PHE A 237 0.88 -14.70 5.30
N GLY A 238 2.05 -15.08 5.83
CA GLY A 238 2.23 -16.42 6.40
C GLY A 238 2.66 -17.53 5.44
N ASN A 239 3.31 -17.20 4.31
CA ASN A 239 3.82 -18.22 3.40
C ASN A 239 4.90 -19.09 4.10
N LYS A 240 4.58 -20.37 4.29
CA LYS A 240 5.46 -21.34 4.97
C LYS A 240 6.83 -21.53 4.34
N HIS A 241 6.98 -21.33 3.03
CA HIS A 241 8.30 -21.38 2.40
C HIS A 241 9.08 -20.09 2.69
N CYS A 242 8.43 -18.93 2.64
CA CYS A 242 9.04 -17.63 3.00
C CYS A 242 9.57 -17.63 4.43
N HIS A 243 8.76 -18.07 5.38
CA HIS A 243 9.15 -18.19 6.79
C HIS A 243 10.35 -19.12 6.99
N ARG A 244 10.34 -20.32 6.37
CA ARG A 244 11.48 -21.25 6.46
C ARG A 244 12.78 -20.66 5.89
N GLN A 245 12.70 -19.92 4.79
CA GLN A 245 13.86 -19.27 4.19
C GLN A 245 14.40 -18.16 5.08
N ALA A 246 13.53 -17.28 5.60
CA ALA A 246 13.93 -16.23 6.52
C ALA A 246 14.60 -16.79 7.78
N VAL A 247 13.99 -17.83 8.40
CA VAL A 247 14.55 -18.53 9.56
C VAL A 247 15.92 -19.18 9.23
N SER A 248 16.07 -19.77 8.05
CA SER A 248 17.36 -20.34 7.63
C SER A 248 18.45 -19.27 7.48
N LEU A 249 18.11 -18.13 6.86
CA LEU A 249 19.05 -17.04 6.62
C LEU A 249 19.52 -16.37 7.91
N ILE A 250 18.59 -16.08 8.83
CA ILE A 250 18.95 -15.50 10.14
C ILE A 250 19.75 -16.50 11.00
N SER A 251 19.43 -17.80 10.93
CA SER A 251 20.19 -18.84 11.62
C SER A 251 21.63 -18.98 11.09
N GLU A 252 21.84 -18.87 9.77
CA GLU A 252 23.18 -18.81 9.19
C GLU A 252 23.95 -17.58 9.66
N TRP A 253 23.27 -16.43 9.75
CA TRP A 253 23.90 -15.21 10.25
C TRP A 253 24.31 -15.35 11.73
N ILE A 254 23.43 -15.87 12.59
CA ILE A 254 23.71 -16.09 14.02
C ILE A 254 24.91 -17.04 14.18
N SER A 255 24.92 -18.17 13.48
CA SER A 255 25.97 -19.19 13.59
C SER A 255 27.32 -18.75 13.03
N SER A 256 27.35 -18.02 11.91
CA SER A 256 28.60 -17.58 11.27
C SER A 256 29.11 -16.24 11.78
N ASN A 257 28.27 -15.48 12.50
CA ASN A 257 28.46 -14.09 12.87
C ASN A 257 28.77 -13.15 11.67
N LYS A 258 28.48 -13.60 10.44
CA LYS A 258 28.70 -12.86 9.20
C LYS A 258 27.38 -12.68 8.47
N ASN A 259 26.97 -11.44 8.32
CA ASN A 259 25.70 -11.13 7.68
C ASN A 259 25.81 -11.28 6.17
N ARG A 260 25.27 -12.37 5.63
CA ARG A 260 25.20 -12.64 4.19
C ARG A 260 23.84 -12.33 3.58
N ILE A 261 22.92 -11.82 4.40
CA ILE A 261 21.56 -11.49 3.97
C ILE A 261 21.65 -10.29 3.02
N PRO A 262 21.12 -10.41 1.79
CA PRO A 262 21.11 -9.31 0.83
C PRO A 262 20.41 -8.08 1.42
N PRO A 263 20.98 -6.87 1.31
CA PRO A 263 20.43 -5.67 1.95
C PRO A 263 18.96 -5.40 1.67
N ASN A 264 18.48 -5.72 0.47
CA ASN A 264 17.11 -5.48 0.02
C ASN A 264 16.04 -6.33 0.74
N VAL A 265 16.43 -7.41 1.43
CA VAL A 265 15.50 -8.32 2.14
C VAL A 265 15.82 -8.44 3.63
N ARG A 266 16.76 -7.65 4.17
CA ARG A 266 17.17 -7.72 5.57
C ARG A 266 16.03 -7.44 6.54
N ASP A 267 15.27 -6.39 6.27
CA ASP A 267 14.07 -6.03 7.02
C ASP A 267 13.10 -7.21 7.12
N ILE A 268 12.82 -7.89 5.99
CA ILE A 268 11.93 -9.04 5.94
C ILE A 268 12.51 -10.20 6.78
N VAL A 269 13.79 -10.52 6.59
CA VAL A 269 14.44 -11.65 7.28
C VAL A 269 14.53 -11.41 8.78
N TYR A 270 14.95 -10.21 9.20
CA TYR A 270 15.08 -9.89 10.62
C TYR A 270 13.73 -9.87 11.31
N CYS A 271 12.74 -9.18 10.73
CA CYS A 271 11.40 -9.09 11.28
C CYS A 271 10.75 -10.47 11.40
N THR A 272 10.84 -11.29 10.34
CA THR A 272 10.31 -12.67 10.35
C THR A 272 11.03 -13.55 11.37
N GLY A 273 12.35 -13.42 11.49
CA GLY A 273 13.13 -14.16 12.49
C GLY A 273 12.74 -13.79 13.91
N VAL A 274 12.62 -12.49 14.21
CA VAL A 274 12.21 -11.99 15.53
C VAL A 274 10.77 -12.37 15.89
N SER A 275 9.86 -12.41 14.91
CA SER A 275 8.47 -12.83 15.14
C SER A 275 8.36 -14.33 15.43
N LEU A 276 9.04 -15.18 14.65
CA LEU A 276 8.84 -16.63 14.66
C LEU A 276 9.77 -17.43 15.57
N MET A 277 10.92 -16.87 15.97
CA MET A 277 11.94 -17.56 16.77
C MET A 277 11.89 -17.13 18.24
N ASP A 278 12.84 -17.62 19.03
CA ASP A 278 12.90 -17.38 20.47
C ASP A 278 13.56 -16.03 20.84
N GLU A 279 13.55 -15.73 22.15
CA GLU A 279 14.13 -14.50 22.72
C GLU A 279 15.62 -14.33 22.39
N ASP A 280 16.36 -15.42 22.17
CA ASP A 280 17.78 -15.37 21.81
C ASP A 280 18.01 -14.64 20.48
N VAL A 281 17.08 -14.79 19.51
CA VAL A 281 17.13 -14.06 18.24
C VAL A 281 16.90 -12.57 18.47
N TRP A 282 15.96 -12.19 19.34
CA TRP A 282 15.72 -10.79 19.69
C TRP A 282 16.96 -10.17 20.35
N GLU A 283 17.58 -10.86 21.31
CA GLU A 283 18.81 -10.40 21.97
C GLU A 283 19.99 -10.29 21.00
N PHE A 284 20.09 -11.21 20.04
CA PHE A 284 21.10 -11.11 18.99
C PHE A 284 20.90 -9.86 18.13
N ILE A 285 19.66 -9.56 17.69
CA ILE A 285 19.36 -8.34 16.93
C ILE A 285 19.63 -7.09 17.77
N TRP A 286 19.28 -7.10 19.05
CA TRP A 286 19.55 -6.00 19.99
C TRP A 286 21.05 -5.72 20.13
N MET A 287 21.86 -6.78 20.30
CA MET A 287 23.32 -6.68 20.29
C MET A 287 23.84 -6.11 18.96
N LYS A 288 23.28 -6.56 17.82
CA LYS A 288 23.69 -6.07 16.51
C LYS A 288 23.35 -4.60 16.31
N PHE A 289 22.19 -4.13 16.77
CA PHE A 289 21.79 -2.73 16.75
C PHE A 289 22.82 -1.84 17.45
N HIS A 290 23.29 -2.23 18.63
CA HIS A 290 24.31 -1.48 19.36
C HIS A 290 25.70 -1.54 18.73
N SER A 291 26.08 -2.70 18.17
CA SER A 291 27.41 -2.89 17.56
C SER A 291 27.56 -2.26 16.17
N SER A 292 26.45 -2.02 15.46
CA SER A 292 26.48 -1.48 14.10
C SER A 292 26.87 -0.01 14.11
N THR A 293 27.65 0.43 13.12
CA THR A 293 27.98 1.83 12.88
C THR A 293 27.18 2.43 11.72
N ALA A 294 26.57 1.59 10.89
CA ALA A 294 25.79 2.02 9.73
C ALA A 294 24.38 2.44 10.18
N ILE A 295 24.04 3.71 9.97
CA ILE A 295 22.74 4.29 10.37
C ILE A 295 21.58 3.57 9.66
N SER A 296 21.73 3.26 8.36
CA SER A 296 20.71 2.52 7.60
C SER A 296 20.44 1.14 8.19
N GLU A 297 21.49 0.39 8.54
CA GLU A 297 21.36 -0.92 9.16
C GLU A 297 20.74 -0.82 10.56
N LYS A 298 21.10 0.20 11.36
CA LYS A 298 20.51 0.42 12.69
C LYS A 298 19.00 0.60 12.62
N LYS A 299 18.49 1.37 11.65
CA LYS A 299 17.04 1.56 11.48
C LYS A 299 16.33 0.24 11.20
N VAL A 300 16.88 -0.57 10.31
CA VAL A 300 16.32 -1.90 9.97
C VAL A 300 16.34 -2.86 11.17
N LEU A 301 17.43 -2.87 11.94
CA LEU A 301 17.53 -3.68 13.16
C LEU A 301 16.53 -3.21 14.23
N LEU A 302 16.38 -1.89 14.41
CA LEU A 302 15.46 -1.31 15.37
C LEU A 302 14.00 -1.62 15.03
N GLU A 303 13.63 -1.51 13.75
CA GLU A 303 12.31 -1.89 13.26
C GLU A 303 12.06 -3.40 13.47
N ALA A 304 13.03 -4.26 13.16
CA ALA A 304 12.90 -5.70 13.35
C ALA A 304 12.64 -6.11 14.81
N LEU A 305 13.22 -5.42 15.79
CA LEU A 305 12.98 -5.67 17.22
C LEU A 305 11.51 -5.46 17.62
N THR A 306 10.77 -4.64 16.85
CA THR A 306 9.35 -4.39 17.06
C THR A 306 8.43 -5.48 16.49
N CYS A 307 8.97 -6.41 15.70
CA CYS A 307 8.21 -7.51 15.10
C CYS A 307 7.98 -8.70 16.04
N SER A 308 8.47 -8.65 17.28
CA SER A 308 8.32 -9.75 18.24
C SER A 308 6.86 -10.02 18.58
N ASP A 309 6.43 -11.29 18.56
CA ASP A 309 5.10 -11.71 19.03
C ASP A 309 5.01 -11.69 20.56
N ASN A 310 6.16 -11.66 21.25
CA ASN A 310 6.22 -11.57 22.71
C ASN A 310 6.00 -10.13 23.20
N SER A 311 4.82 -9.88 23.76
CA SER A 311 4.43 -8.60 24.37
C SER A 311 5.39 -8.10 25.46
N PHE A 312 6.09 -8.99 26.17
CA PHE A 312 7.09 -8.59 27.17
C PHE A 312 8.29 -7.90 26.52
N LEU A 313 8.80 -8.45 25.40
CA LEU A 313 9.92 -7.85 24.65
C LEU A 313 9.54 -6.51 24.02
N LEU A 314 8.31 -6.40 23.48
CA LEU A 314 7.80 -5.13 22.97
C LEU A 314 7.73 -4.06 24.07
N ASN A 315 7.19 -4.42 25.24
CA ASN A 315 7.12 -3.51 26.38
C ASN A 315 8.51 -3.17 26.95
N ARG A 316 9.45 -4.13 26.94
CA ARG A 316 10.85 -3.90 27.30
C ARG A 316 11.47 -2.88 26.35
N LEU A 317 11.32 -3.04 25.04
CA LEU A 317 11.83 -2.11 24.04
C LEU A 317 11.28 -0.69 24.22
N LEU A 318 9.96 -0.56 24.45
CA LEU A 318 9.33 0.74 24.75
C LEU A 318 9.96 1.41 25.98
N ASN A 319 10.27 0.66 27.03
CA ASN A 319 10.91 1.25 28.21
C ASN A 319 12.39 1.60 27.97
N LEU A 320 13.12 0.77 27.22
CA LEU A 320 14.50 1.03 26.84
C LEU A 320 14.63 2.25 25.93
N SER A 321 13.62 2.54 25.10
CA SER A 321 13.65 3.68 24.19
C SER A 321 13.68 5.03 24.90
N LEU A 322 13.24 5.13 26.16
CA LEU A 322 13.33 6.37 26.93
C LEU A 322 14.76 6.70 27.38
N SER A 323 15.69 5.75 27.30
CA SER A 323 17.09 5.97 27.63
C SER A 323 17.88 6.41 26.40
N SER A 324 18.30 7.68 26.37
CA SER A 324 19.08 8.26 25.28
C SER A 324 20.46 7.60 25.08
N GLU A 325 20.95 6.87 26.08
CA GLU A 325 22.18 6.06 25.97
C GLU A 325 21.96 4.77 25.17
N LEU A 326 20.73 4.23 25.19
CA LEU A 326 20.39 2.97 24.56
C LEU A 326 19.77 3.17 23.18
N VAL A 327 18.83 4.10 23.06
CA VAL A 327 18.16 4.44 21.80
C VAL A 327 18.29 5.94 21.58
N PRO A 328 18.74 6.40 20.39
CA PRO A 328 18.80 7.83 20.08
C PRO A 328 17.42 8.49 20.23
N ASP A 329 17.36 9.69 20.80
CA ASP A 329 16.08 10.38 21.07
C ASP A 329 15.21 10.54 19.81
N GLN A 330 15.84 10.77 18.65
CA GLN A 330 15.16 10.89 17.35
C GLN A 330 14.44 9.60 16.89
N ASP A 331 14.84 8.43 17.40
CA ASP A 331 14.28 7.13 17.00
C ASP A 331 13.19 6.65 17.98
N VAL A 332 12.95 7.36 19.09
CA VAL A 332 11.99 6.96 20.14
C VAL A 332 10.56 6.90 19.60
N ILE A 333 10.18 7.90 18.81
CA ILE A 333 8.84 7.97 18.22
C ILE A 333 8.66 6.87 17.17
N ASP A 334 9.68 6.59 16.36
CA ASP A 334 9.66 5.48 15.40
C ASP A 334 9.45 4.14 16.10
N VAL A 335 10.11 3.90 17.25
CA VAL A 335 9.86 2.69 18.06
C VAL A 335 8.41 2.60 18.50
N ILE A 336 7.81 3.69 18.98
CA ILE A 336 6.41 3.70 19.43
C ILE A 336 5.47 3.42 18.24
N ILE A 337 5.72 4.02 17.08
CA ILE A 337 4.93 3.80 15.85
C ILE A 337 5.04 2.34 15.39
N HIS A 338 6.25 1.79 15.31
CA HIS A 338 6.46 0.41 14.85
C HIS A 338 5.86 -0.63 15.82
N VAL A 339 6.00 -0.42 17.15
CA VAL A 339 5.29 -1.26 18.14
C VAL A 339 3.76 -1.07 18.03
N GLY A 340 3.29 0.12 17.66
CA GLY A 340 1.90 0.43 17.37
C GLY A 340 1.33 -0.35 16.18
N ARG A 341 2.14 -0.57 15.14
CA ARG A 341 1.77 -1.36 13.96
C ARG A 341 1.63 -2.85 14.28
N ASN A 342 2.50 -3.39 15.13
CA ASN A 342 2.45 -4.78 15.55
C ASN A 342 1.10 -5.12 16.25
N PRO A 343 0.33 -6.14 15.80
CA PRO A 343 -0.95 -6.51 16.41
C PRO A 343 -0.88 -6.77 17.92
N HIS A 344 0.21 -7.41 18.38
CA HIS A 344 0.51 -7.71 19.79
C HIS A 344 1.02 -6.50 20.58
N GLY A 345 1.57 -5.49 19.89
CA GLY A 345 2.15 -4.28 20.46
C GLY A 345 1.21 -3.08 20.51
N ARG A 346 0.20 -3.01 19.63
CA ARG A 346 -0.67 -1.84 19.42
C ARG A 346 -1.26 -1.26 20.71
N HIS A 347 -1.85 -2.10 21.55
CA HIS A 347 -2.44 -1.65 22.81
C HIS A 347 -1.37 -1.18 23.84
N LEU A 348 -0.19 -1.80 23.82
CA LEU A 348 0.94 -1.43 24.67
C LEU A 348 1.50 -0.07 24.27
N ALA A 349 1.72 0.15 22.97
CA ALA A 349 2.18 1.42 22.43
C ALA A 349 1.21 2.56 22.77
N TRP A 350 -0.10 2.35 22.60
CA TRP A 350 -1.10 3.37 22.96
C TRP A 350 -1.10 3.71 24.45
N ARG A 351 -1.04 2.69 25.31
CA ARG A 351 -0.95 2.90 26.76
C ARG A 351 0.33 3.64 27.12
N PHE A 352 1.47 3.19 26.61
CA PHE A 352 2.77 3.77 26.86
C PHE A 352 2.83 5.25 26.45
N PHE A 353 2.33 5.57 25.25
CA PHE A 353 2.27 6.94 24.75
C PHE A 353 1.48 7.87 25.68
N ARG A 354 0.29 7.42 26.15
CA ARG A 354 -0.53 8.20 27.09
C ARG A 354 0.14 8.38 28.45
N GLU A 355 0.72 7.31 28.99
CA GLU A 355 1.38 7.34 30.31
C GLU A 355 2.67 8.17 30.32
N LYS A 356 3.37 8.23 29.19
CA LYS A 356 4.66 8.93 29.05
C LYS A 356 4.54 10.27 28.30
N TRP A 357 3.32 10.75 28.08
CA TRP A 357 3.05 11.97 27.31
C TRP A 357 3.90 13.16 27.74
N GLU A 358 3.96 13.47 29.03
CA GLU A 358 4.75 14.61 29.55
C GLU A 358 6.24 14.49 29.23
N VAL A 359 6.80 13.28 29.34
CA VAL A 359 8.21 13.02 29.03
C VAL A 359 8.45 13.18 27.53
N LEU A 360 7.59 12.60 26.69
CA LEU A 360 7.70 12.70 25.23
C LEU A 360 7.57 14.16 24.79
N ASN A 361 6.52 14.86 25.23
CA ASN A 361 6.24 16.25 24.87
C ASN A 361 7.38 17.22 25.25
N SER A 362 8.08 16.94 26.35
CA SER A 362 9.25 17.72 26.78
C SER A 362 10.49 17.54 25.88
N ARG A 363 10.59 16.42 25.14
CA ARG A 363 11.74 16.08 24.30
C ARG A 363 11.58 16.58 22.86
N ASP A 364 10.37 16.47 22.29
CA ASP A 364 10.17 16.73 20.86
C ASP A 364 8.77 17.29 20.51
N SER A 365 8.48 18.49 21.00
CA SER A 365 7.15 19.12 20.87
C SER A 365 6.67 19.34 19.42
N VAL A 366 7.55 19.49 18.42
CA VAL A 366 7.16 19.68 17.01
C VAL A 366 6.97 18.34 16.28
N PHE A 367 7.81 17.33 16.56
CA PHE A 367 7.75 16.02 15.91
C PHE A 367 6.55 15.19 16.39
N ILE A 368 6.13 15.40 17.64
CA ILE A 368 5.01 14.68 18.25
C ILE A 368 3.68 15.03 17.59
N PHE A 369 3.44 16.28 17.17
CA PHE A 369 2.18 16.63 16.51
C PHE A 369 2.00 15.93 15.16
N HIS A 370 3.06 15.78 14.35
CA HIS A 370 3.02 15.01 13.11
C HIS A 370 2.88 13.51 13.39
N SER A 371 3.56 13.03 14.42
CA SER A 371 3.53 11.62 14.81
C SER A 371 2.23 11.21 15.48
N MET A 372 1.49 12.16 16.07
CA MET A 372 0.15 11.93 16.64
C MET A 372 -0.87 11.57 15.56
N SER A 373 -0.84 12.17 14.36
CA SER A 373 -1.78 11.75 13.31
C SER A 373 -1.48 10.32 12.86
N VAL A 374 -0.20 9.99 12.67
CA VAL A 374 0.23 8.63 12.31
C VAL A 374 -0.12 7.63 13.41
N LEU A 375 0.16 7.95 14.68
CA LEU A 375 -0.18 7.10 15.82
C LEU A 375 -1.69 6.93 15.95
N CYS A 376 -2.49 7.99 15.80
CA CYS A 376 -3.95 7.90 15.78
C CYS A 376 -4.43 6.98 14.64
N ASP A 377 -3.86 7.10 13.43
CA ASP A 377 -4.17 6.16 12.33
C ASP A 377 -3.78 4.71 12.69
N GLU A 378 -2.74 4.50 13.50
CA GLU A 378 -2.38 3.18 14.05
C GLU A 378 -3.34 2.65 15.12
N PHE A 379 -4.12 3.52 15.78
CA PHE A 379 -5.01 3.16 16.90
C PHE A 379 -6.52 3.26 16.58
N VAL A 380 -6.90 3.88 15.46
CA VAL A 380 -8.27 3.92 14.97
C VAL A 380 -8.53 2.68 14.11
N THR A 381 -9.22 1.71 14.71
CA THR A 381 -9.92 0.61 14.03
C THR A 381 -11.33 0.57 14.55
#